data_AF-F1C7A4-F1
#
_entry.id   AF-F1C7A4-F1
#
_cell.length_a   1.000
_cell.length_b   1.000
_cell.length_c   1.000
_cell.angle_alpha   90.00
_cell.angle_beta   90.00
_cell.angle_gamma   90.00
#
_symmetry.space_group_name_H-M   'P 1'
#
loop_
_entity.id
_entity.type
_entity.pdbx_description
1 polymer ?
#
loop_
_entity_poly.entity_id
_entity_poly.type
_entity_poly.pdbx_seq_one_letter_code
_entity_poly.pdbx_strand_id
1 'polypeptide(L)'
;MKILSDVGLIKTGDKVGASEATLLNMLNISPFSYGLNIQQVYDNGSVYSPEVLDITEACLHARFLEGVRNIASVCLEIGYPTLASIPHSIINGYKRVLAVAVETEISFPLADKVKAFL
;
A
#
# COMPACT_ATOMS: atom_id res chain seq x y z
N MET A 1 42.67 9.24 -11.45
CA MET A 1 42.29 7.92 -10.90
C MET A 1 40.80 7.75 -11.19
N LYS A 2 40.45 6.83 -12.10
CA LYS A 2 39.06 6.62 -12.53
C LYS A 2 38.36 5.78 -11.46
N ILE A 3 37.19 6.19 -10.99
CA ILE A 3 36.39 5.37 -10.07
C ILE A 3 35.94 4.13 -10.85
N LEU A 4 36.36 2.96 -10.37
CA LEU A 4 36.14 1.66 -11.04
C LEU A 4 34.82 1.00 -10.62
N SER A 5 34.25 1.41 -9.48
CA SER A 5 33.01 0.86 -8.92
C SER A 5 32.36 1.87 -7.99
N ASP A 6 31.03 1.89 -7.97
CA ASP A 6 30.26 2.71 -7.02
C ASP A 6 30.43 2.16 -5.60
N VAL A 7 30.83 3.01 -4.66
CA VAL A 7 31.08 2.62 -3.25
C VAL A 7 30.29 3.55 -2.35
N GLY A 8 29.48 2.97 -1.46
CA GLY A 8 28.78 3.74 -0.43
C GLY A 8 29.76 4.31 0.58
N LEU A 9 30.08 5.61 0.46
CA LEU A 9 31.03 6.31 1.32
C LEU A 9 30.52 6.53 2.75
N ILE A 10 29.21 6.81 2.91
CA ILE A 10 28.56 7.08 4.20
C ILE A 10 27.15 6.49 4.22
N LYS A 11 26.67 6.08 5.41
CA LYS A 11 25.28 5.67 5.61
C LYS A 11 24.47 6.81 6.19
N THR A 12 23.16 6.75 6.01
CA THR A 12 22.22 7.69 6.62
C THR A 12 22.34 7.65 8.14
N GLY A 13 22.78 8.75 8.75
CA GLY A 13 22.96 8.90 10.21
C GLY A 13 24.41 8.97 10.69
N ASP A 14 25.38 8.65 9.84
CA ASP A 14 26.81 8.76 10.20
C ASP A 14 27.29 10.22 10.13
N LYS A 15 28.16 10.63 11.07
CA LYS A 15 28.77 11.96 11.07
C LYS A 15 29.80 12.05 9.94
N VAL A 16 29.63 13.04 9.06
CA VAL A 16 30.57 13.29 7.96
C VAL A 16 31.91 13.79 8.50
N GLY A 17 32.99 13.08 8.18
CA GLY A 17 34.36 13.46 8.54
C GLY A 17 34.93 14.58 7.64
N ALA A 18 35.93 15.30 8.14
CA ALA A 18 36.57 16.41 7.40
C ALA A 18 37.23 15.95 6.08
N SER A 19 37.81 14.75 6.06
CA SER A 19 38.41 14.15 4.86
C SER A 19 37.38 13.82 3.78
N GLU A 20 36.22 13.28 4.18
CA GLU A 20 35.14 12.89 3.27
C GLU A 20 34.45 14.11 2.66
N ALA A 21 34.18 15.15 3.47
CA ALA A 21 33.61 16.41 3.00
C ALA A 21 34.54 17.11 1.98
N THR A 22 35.85 17.07 2.22
CA THR A 22 36.83 17.69 1.32
C THR A 22 36.93 16.92 0.00
N LEU A 23 36.89 15.59 0.04
CA LEU A 23 36.86 14.74 -1.16
C LEU A 23 35.58 14.96 -1.99
N LEU A 24 34.41 15.05 -1.35
CA LEU A 24 33.14 15.34 -2.03
C LEU A 24 33.15 16.72 -2.71
N ASN A 25 33.71 17.73 -2.04
CA ASN A 25 33.89 19.07 -2.60
C ASN A 25 34.85 19.08 -3.79
N MET A 26 35.98 18.36 -3.72
CA MET A 26 36.92 18.24 -4.85
C MET A 26 36.30 17.51 -6.05
N LEU A 27 35.31 16.64 -5.82
CA LEU A 27 34.57 15.94 -6.87
C LEU A 27 33.35 16.73 -7.40
N ASN A 28 33.07 17.93 -6.87
CA ASN A 28 31.86 18.72 -7.17
C ASN A 28 30.55 17.95 -6.95
N ILE A 29 30.51 17.03 -5.97
CA ILE A 29 29.32 16.26 -5.62
C ILE A 29 28.74 16.84 -4.31
N SER A 30 27.56 17.45 -4.39
CA SER A 30 26.84 17.99 -3.23
C SER A 30 25.57 17.15 -2.96
N PRO A 31 25.64 16.11 -2.11
CA PRO A 31 24.54 15.16 -1.91
C PRO A 31 23.44 15.67 -0.96
N PHE A 32 23.62 16.84 -0.35
CA PHE A 32 22.66 17.41 0.60
C PHE A 32 22.03 18.69 0.04
N SER A 33 20.71 18.79 0.17
CA SER A 33 19.99 20.04 -0.02
C SER A 33 19.80 20.70 1.35
N TYR A 34 20.26 21.94 1.51
CA TYR A 34 20.04 22.72 2.72
C TYR A 34 18.69 23.41 2.64
N GLY A 35 17.87 23.25 3.67
CA GLY A 35 16.53 23.83 3.78
C GLY A 35 16.12 24.04 5.23
N LEU A 36 14.96 24.65 5.42
CA LEU A 36 14.35 24.80 6.74
C LEU A 36 13.64 23.51 7.12
N ASN A 37 14.10 22.85 8.18
CA ASN A 37 13.39 21.72 8.76
C ASN A 37 12.28 22.25 9.69
N ILE A 38 11.03 22.08 9.27
CA ILE A 38 9.85 22.44 10.06
C ILE A 38 9.75 21.45 11.21
N GLN A 39 9.73 21.94 12.47
CA GLN A 39 9.58 21.07 13.64
C GLN A 39 8.12 20.91 14.08
N GLN A 40 7.35 21.99 14.01
CA GLN A 40 5.93 22.01 14.37
C GLN A 40 5.20 23.03 13.50
N VAL A 41 3.95 22.72 13.17
CA VAL A 41 3.07 23.62 12.43
C VAL A 41 1.90 23.98 13.33
N TYR A 42 1.64 25.27 13.51
CA TYR A 42 0.44 25.74 14.20
C TYR A 42 -0.54 26.27 13.17
N ASP A 43 -1.76 25.73 13.16
CA ASP A 43 -2.85 26.21 12.31
C ASP A 43 -4.19 26.12 13.05
N ASN A 44 -4.96 27.21 13.02
CA ASN A 44 -6.29 27.35 13.63
C ASN A 44 -6.46 26.75 15.04
N GLY A 45 -5.49 26.98 15.94
CA GLY A 45 -5.57 26.50 17.33
C GLY A 45 -5.07 25.08 17.57
N SER A 46 -4.63 24.38 16.51
CA SER A 46 -4.08 23.02 16.60
C SER A 46 -2.60 23.00 16.23
N VAL A 47 -1.83 22.17 16.93
CA VAL A 47 -0.41 21.92 16.65
C VAL A 47 -0.28 20.60 15.92
N TYR A 48 0.25 20.64 14.71
CA TYR A 48 0.48 19.48 13.85
C TYR A 48 1.96 19.10 13.82
N SER A 49 2.20 17.79 13.78
CA SER A 49 3.50 17.21 13.44
C SER A 49 3.85 17.49 11.97
N PRO A 50 5.13 17.68 11.62
CA PRO A 50 5.57 17.81 10.23
C PRO A 50 5.12 16.65 9.33
N GLU A 51 4.93 15.46 9.91
CA GLU A 51 4.49 14.26 9.19
C GLU A 51 3.11 14.43 8.51
N VAL A 52 2.26 15.32 9.02
CA VAL A 52 0.94 15.59 8.43
C VAL A 52 1.08 16.28 7.06
N LEU A 53 2.16 17.03 6.83
CA LEU A 53 2.46 17.63 5.52
C LEU A 53 2.90 16.56 4.50
N ASP A 54 3.48 15.45 4.95
CA ASP A 54 3.99 14.38 4.10
C ASP A 54 2.92 13.33 3.72
N ILE A 55 1.63 13.64 3.98
CA ILE A 55 0.53 12.75 3.60
C ILE A 55 0.38 12.77 2.07
N THR A 56 0.69 11.62 1.45
CA THR A 56 0.50 11.41 0.02
C THR A 56 -0.92 10.93 -0.30
N GLU A 57 -1.41 11.24 -1.49
CA GLU A 57 -2.73 10.78 -1.96
C GLU A 57 -2.83 9.25 -1.98
N ALA A 58 -1.73 8.56 -2.29
CA ALA A 58 -1.66 7.10 -2.28
C ALA A 58 -1.95 6.51 -0.88
N CYS A 59 -1.46 7.16 0.19
CA CYS A 59 -1.75 6.75 1.56
C CYS A 59 -3.25 6.88 1.88
N LEU A 60 -3.87 7.97 1.41
CA LEU A 60 -5.31 8.22 1.59
C LEU A 60 -6.15 7.15 0.88
N HIS A 61 -5.84 6.86 -0.39
CA HIS A 61 -6.53 5.81 -1.16
C HIS A 61 -6.40 4.44 -0.50
N ALA A 62 -5.21 4.09 -0.02
CA ALA A 62 -4.98 2.81 0.64
C ALA A 62 -5.84 2.65 1.90
N ARG A 63 -5.88 3.67 2.75
CA ARG A 63 -6.69 3.66 3.99
C ARG A 63 -8.18 3.68 3.72
N PHE A 64 -8.61 4.41 2.70
CA PHE A 64 -10.01 4.41 2.29
C PHE A 64 -10.46 3.02 1.82
N LEU A 65 -9.67 2.39 0.95
CA LEU A 65 -9.96 1.04 0.45
C LEU A 65 -9.93 -0.01 1.56
N GLU A 66 -9.03 0.12 2.54
CA GLU A 66 -9.01 -0.71 3.73
C GLU A 66 -10.32 -0.59 4.53
N GLY A 67 -10.80 0.64 4.75
CA GLY A 67 -12.09 0.88 5.40
C GLY A 67 -13.27 0.24 4.65
N VAL A 68 -13.32 0.41 3.32
CA VAL A 68 -14.37 -0.21 2.49
C VAL A 68 -14.33 -1.73 2.57
N ARG A 69 -13.14 -2.34 2.54
CA ARG A 69 -12.98 -3.80 2.67
C ARG A 69 -13.50 -4.31 4.02
N ASN A 70 -13.17 -3.62 5.11
CA ASN A 70 -13.60 -4.00 6.45
C ASN A 70 -15.13 -3.91 6.59
N ILE A 71 -15.75 -2.87 6.04
CA ILE A 71 -17.20 -2.73 6.04
C ILE A 71 -17.84 -3.83 5.17
N ALA A 72 -17.30 -4.08 3.98
CA ALA A 72 -17.81 -5.11 3.08
C ALA A 72 -17.76 -6.51 3.72
N SER A 73 -16.69 -6.84 4.45
CA SER A 73 -16.56 -8.13 5.14
C SER A 73 -17.56 -8.27 6.28
N VAL A 74 -17.75 -7.22 7.09
CA VAL A 74 -18.75 -7.24 8.17
C VAL A 74 -20.15 -7.37 7.59
N CYS A 75 -20.49 -6.58 6.56
CA CYS A 75 -21.80 -6.64 5.90
C CYS A 75 -22.10 -8.02 5.28
N LEU A 76 -21.07 -8.69 4.73
CA LEU A 76 -21.20 -10.04 4.19
C LEU A 76 -21.52 -11.06 5.28
N GLU A 77 -20.85 -10.98 6.43
CA GLU A 77 -21.04 -11.92 7.54
C GLU A 77 -22.42 -11.76 8.19
N ILE A 78 -22.86 -10.52 8.43
CA ILE A 78 -24.19 -10.25 9.00
C ILE A 78 -25.33 -10.44 7.98
N GLY A 79 -25.01 -10.68 6.70
CA GLY A 79 -26.00 -10.83 5.64
C GLY A 79 -26.74 -9.54 5.26
N TYR A 80 -26.18 -8.37 5.59
CA TYR A 80 -26.80 -7.08 5.28
C TYR A 80 -26.37 -6.61 3.88
N PRO A 81 -27.31 -6.43 2.93
CA PRO A 81 -26.97 -6.09 1.55
C PRO A 81 -26.64 -4.60 1.41
N THR A 82 -25.35 -4.28 1.34
CA THR A 82 -24.83 -2.96 0.94
C THR A 82 -24.30 -3.03 -0.48
N LEU A 83 -24.12 -1.89 -1.14
CA LEU A 83 -23.53 -1.81 -2.49
C LEU A 83 -22.20 -2.56 -2.59
N ALA A 84 -21.41 -2.58 -1.52
CA ALA A 84 -20.14 -3.31 -1.47
C ALA A 84 -20.32 -4.82 -1.19
N SER A 85 -21.33 -5.26 -0.42
CA SER A 85 -21.49 -6.67 -0.04
C SER A 85 -22.30 -7.51 -1.03
N ILE A 86 -23.24 -6.90 -1.78
CA ILE A 86 -24.10 -7.59 -2.77
C ILE A 86 -23.31 -8.48 -3.74
N PRO A 87 -22.26 -8.02 -4.44
CA PRO A 87 -21.53 -8.87 -5.38
C PRO A 87 -20.88 -10.07 -4.67
N HIS A 88 -20.36 -9.89 -3.46
CA HIS A 88 -19.77 -10.97 -2.67
C HIS A 88 -20.80 -12.01 -2.22
N SER A 89 -21.99 -11.58 -1.82
CA SER A 89 -23.09 -12.46 -1.41
C SER A 89 -23.57 -13.35 -2.57
N ILE A 90 -23.73 -12.78 -3.76
CA ILE A 90 -24.17 -13.53 -4.96
C ILE A 90 -23.12 -14.58 -5.36
N ILE A 91 -21.84 -14.18 -5.38
CA ILE A 91 -20.74 -15.10 -5.74
C ILE A 91 -20.64 -16.24 -4.72
N ASN A 92 -20.78 -15.96 -3.42
CA ASN A 92 -20.76 -17.01 -2.40
C ASN A 92 -21.94 -17.97 -2.52
N GLY A 93 -23.14 -17.45 -2.83
CA GLY A 93 -24.30 -18.29 -3.13
C GLY A 93 -24.04 -19.21 -4.32
N TYR A 94 -23.49 -18.67 -5.41
CA TYR A 94 -23.10 -19.45 -6.58
C TYR A 94 -22.06 -20.53 -6.26
N LYS A 95 -21.00 -20.20 -5.49
CA LYS A 95 -19.99 -21.17 -5.06
C LYS A 95 -20.57 -22.32 -4.25
N ARG A 96 -21.55 -22.07 -3.37
CA ARG A 96 -22.21 -23.12 -2.58
C ARG A 96 -22.99 -24.09 -3.47
N VAL A 97 -23.77 -23.58 -4.42
CA VAL A 97 -24.52 -24.43 -5.37
C VAL A 97 -23.57 -25.20 -6.27
N LEU A 98 -22.49 -24.57 -6.71
CA LEU A 98 -21.47 -25.21 -7.53
C LEU A 98 -20.77 -26.34 -6.78
N ALA A 99 -20.42 -26.15 -5.51
CA ALA A 99 -19.80 -27.20 -4.70
C ALA A 99 -20.69 -28.45 -4.61
N VAL A 100 -22.00 -28.27 -4.40
CA VAL A 100 -22.97 -29.39 -4.38
C VAL A 100 -23.05 -30.09 -5.73
N ALA A 101 -23.07 -29.34 -6.83
CA ALA A 101 -23.14 -29.90 -8.17
C ALA A 101 -21.82 -30.48 -8.68
N VAL A 102 -20.68 -30.17 -8.06
CA VAL A 102 -19.42 -30.87 -8.34
C VAL A 102 -19.44 -32.24 -7.66
N GLU A 103 -19.92 -32.31 -6.42
CA GLU A 103 -19.96 -33.55 -5.64
C GLU A 103 -21.08 -34.51 -6.07
N THR A 104 -22.23 -33.96 -6.45
CA THR A 104 -23.35 -34.74 -7.01
C THR A 104 -23.31 -34.59 -8.53
N GLU A 105 -23.44 -35.67 -9.31
CA GLU A 105 -23.37 -35.66 -10.79
C GLU A 105 -24.49 -34.85 -11.50
N ILE A 106 -25.13 -33.92 -10.79
CA ILE A 106 -26.09 -32.96 -11.31
C ILE A 106 -25.35 -31.99 -12.25
N SER A 107 -25.82 -31.94 -13.49
CA SER A 107 -25.31 -31.05 -14.54
C SER A 107 -26.16 -29.78 -14.60
N PHE A 108 -25.49 -28.64 -14.73
CA PHE A 108 -26.11 -27.38 -15.16
C PHE A 108 -25.13 -26.60 -16.04
N PRO A 109 -25.60 -25.77 -17.00
CA PRO A 109 -24.73 -25.18 -18.02
C PRO A 109 -23.54 -24.35 -17.48
N LEU A 110 -23.69 -23.77 -16.28
CA LEU A 110 -22.62 -23.05 -15.60
C LEU A 110 -21.67 -23.96 -14.79
N ALA A 111 -22.13 -25.12 -14.29
CA ALA A 111 -21.27 -26.09 -13.61
C ALA A 111 -20.42 -26.87 -14.60
N ASP A 112 -20.97 -27.21 -15.77
CA ASP A 112 -20.27 -27.99 -16.79
C ASP A 112 -19.03 -27.23 -17.30
N LYS A 113 -19.10 -25.90 -17.38
CA LYS A 113 -17.95 -25.05 -17.69
C LYS A 113 -16.85 -25.14 -16.63
N VAL A 114 -17.20 -25.21 -15.35
CA VAL A 114 -16.22 -25.26 -14.25
C VAL A 114 -15.67 -26.68 -14.07
N LYS A 115 -16.50 -27.71 -14.25
CA LYS A 115 -16.09 -29.12 -14.32
C LYS A 115 -15.11 -29.38 -15.47
N ALA A 116 -15.20 -28.64 -16.58
CA ALA A 116 -14.26 -28.76 -17.70
C ALA A 116 -12.86 -28.18 -17.43
N PHE A 117 -12.69 -27.36 -16.37
CA PHE A 117 -11.40 -26.81 -15.96
C PHE A 117 -10.80 -27.51 -14.73
N LEU A 118 -11.53 -28.43 -14.11
CA LEU A 118 -11.12 -29.25 -12.96
C LEU A 118 -10.64 -30.62 -13.45
#